data_AF-W0A5L5-F1
#
_entry.id   AF-W0A5L5-F1
#
_cell.length_a   1.000
_cell.length_b   1.000
_cell.length_c   1.000
_cell.angle_alpha   90.00
_cell.angle_beta   90.00
_cell.angle_gamma   90.00
#
_symmetry.space_group_name_H-M   'P 1'
#
loop_
_entity.id
_entity.type
_entity.pdbx_description
1 polymer ?
#
loop_
_entity_poly.entity_id
_entity_poly.type
_entity_poly.pdbx_seq_one_letter_code
_entity_poly.pdbx_strand_id
1 'polypeptide(L)'
;MLRTLVARMAAVSAALAALLGPAAPAFAQGVAPSAAPAEWVRYAETVTGTISGWLSQEEEAATRFRAYLRETAAAADQPPAALEIKLWIAPDGRVEKIGFTPFVDEQANGDLRAAIVGRMLAAPPVGMLQPLRLQVDMKSEAIGEGARAGGD
;
A
#
# COMPACT_ATOMS: atom_id res chain seq x y z
N MET A 1 -6.55 16.77 45.48
CA MET A 1 -6.80 15.89 46.66
C MET A 1 -7.84 14.86 46.23
N LEU A 2 -7.90 13.59 46.62
CA LEU A 2 -6.99 12.62 47.20
C LEU A 2 -7.90 11.38 47.41
N ARG A 3 -7.48 10.20 46.93
CA ARG A 3 -7.78 8.84 47.43
C ARG A 3 -9.24 8.31 47.50
N THR A 4 -9.48 7.30 46.66
CA THR A 4 -9.87 5.91 47.00
C THR A 4 -10.99 5.68 48.04
N LEU A 5 -12.03 4.92 47.67
CA LEU A 5 -12.24 3.60 48.28
C LEU A 5 -13.21 2.69 47.48
N VAL A 6 -12.87 1.41 47.58
CA VAL A 6 -13.44 0.22 46.97
C VAL A 6 -14.79 -0.16 47.61
N ALA A 7 -15.68 -0.78 46.83
CA ALA A 7 -16.64 -1.72 47.39
C ALA A 7 -16.75 -2.93 46.44
N ARG A 8 -16.23 -4.06 46.91
CA ARG A 8 -16.46 -5.38 46.33
C ARG A 8 -17.80 -5.87 46.85
N MET A 9 -18.69 -6.35 45.99
CA MET A 9 -19.52 -7.50 46.33
C MET A 9 -19.86 -8.26 45.05
N ALA A 10 -19.44 -9.53 45.03
CA ALA A 10 -19.78 -10.51 44.04
C ALA A 10 -21.18 -11.05 44.34
N ALA A 11 -21.98 -11.23 43.30
CA ALA A 11 -23.04 -12.23 43.28
C ALA A 11 -23.15 -12.75 41.85
N VAL A 12 -22.63 -13.97 41.67
CA VAL A 12 -22.80 -14.80 40.48
C VAL A 12 -24.28 -15.16 40.37
N SER A 13 -24.88 -14.88 39.22
CA SER A 13 -26.13 -15.50 38.80
C SER A 13 -25.98 -15.81 37.31
N ALA A 14 -25.71 -17.08 37.03
CA ALA A 14 -25.66 -17.61 35.68
C ALA A 14 -27.04 -17.48 35.04
N ALA A 15 -27.15 -16.62 34.05
CA ALA A 15 -28.24 -16.64 33.08
C ALA A 15 -27.60 -16.79 31.70
N LEU A 16 -27.97 -17.89 31.06
CA LEU A 16 -27.56 -18.40 29.76
C LEU A 16 -27.73 -17.33 28.66
N ALA A 17 -26.67 -16.58 28.34
CA ALA A 17 -26.62 -15.68 27.20
C ALA A 17 -25.82 -16.35 26.08
N ALA A 18 -26.51 -16.62 24.97
CA ALA A 18 -25.95 -17.19 23.76
C ALA A 18 -24.72 -16.40 23.29
N LEU A 19 -23.72 -17.18 22.85
CA LEU A 19 -22.44 -16.84 22.24
C LEU A 19 -22.48 -15.62 21.30
N LEU A 20 -22.32 -14.41 21.85
CA LEU A 20 -21.80 -13.25 21.13
C LEU A 20 -20.47 -12.90 21.77
N GLY A 21 -19.41 -13.59 21.32
CA GLY A 21 -18.05 -13.18 21.62
C GLY A 21 -17.84 -11.72 21.18
N PRO A 22 -17.00 -10.94 21.90
CA PRO A 22 -16.69 -9.60 21.45
C PRO A 22 -16.11 -9.70 20.04
N ALA A 23 -16.79 -9.08 19.07
CA ALA A 23 -16.21 -8.81 17.77
C ALA A 23 -15.05 -7.83 18.00
N ALA A 24 -13.90 -8.38 18.40
CA ALA A 24 -12.64 -7.70 18.25
C ALA A 24 -12.57 -7.30 16.76
N PRO A 25 -12.25 -6.03 16.43
CA PRO A 25 -12.01 -5.69 15.05
C PRO A 25 -10.95 -6.66 14.55
N ALA A 26 -11.34 -7.52 13.60
CA ALA A 26 -10.40 -8.38 12.92
C ALA A 26 -9.44 -7.44 12.21
N PHE A 27 -8.31 -7.15 12.85
CA PHE A 27 -7.17 -6.56 12.16
C PHE A 27 -6.90 -7.53 11.03
N ALA A 28 -7.22 -7.13 9.80
CA ALA A 28 -7.00 -7.91 8.60
C ALA A 28 -5.54 -8.34 8.59
N GLN A 29 -5.29 -9.57 9.03
CA GLN A 29 -3.96 -10.16 9.05
C GLN A 29 -3.62 -10.40 7.59
N GLY A 30 -2.70 -9.60 7.07
CA GLY A 30 -2.27 -9.71 5.69
C GLY A 30 -1.75 -11.11 5.43
N VAL A 31 -2.18 -11.73 4.33
CA VAL A 31 -1.65 -13.02 3.90
C VAL A 31 -0.31 -12.77 3.21
N ALA A 32 0.75 -13.40 3.70
CA ALA A 32 2.05 -13.37 3.04
C ALA A 32 1.95 -14.05 1.66
N PRO A 33 2.74 -13.62 0.65
CA PRO A 33 2.67 -14.19 -0.70
C PRO A 33 2.91 -15.72 -0.72
N SER A 34 3.73 -16.24 0.19
CA SER A 34 4.00 -17.67 0.35
C SER A 34 2.82 -18.48 0.91
N ALA A 35 1.82 -17.82 1.51
CA ALA A 35 0.60 -18.44 2.03
C ALA A 35 -0.65 -18.06 1.22
N ALA A 36 -0.50 -17.21 0.19
CA ALA A 36 -1.58 -16.80 -0.68
C ALA A 36 -1.81 -17.83 -1.81
N PRO A 37 -3.06 -17.99 -2.27
CA PRO A 37 -3.34 -18.68 -3.52
C PRO A 37 -2.50 -18.14 -4.68
N ALA A 38 -2.00 -19.02 -5.55
CA ALA A 38 -1.13 -18.62 -6.67
C ALA A 38 -1.77 -17.56 -7.58
N GLU A 39 -3.08 -17.62 -7.80
CA GLU A 39 -3.81 -16.60 -8.58
C GLU A 39 -3.76 -15.22 -7.94
N TRP A 40 -3.77 -15.12 -6.61
CA TRP A 40 -3.67 -13.83 -5.91
C TRP A 40 -2.27 -13.25 -6.06
N VAL A 41 -1.24 -14.09 -6.03
CA VAL A 41 0.15 -13.66 -6.25
C VAL A 41 0.32 -13.15 -7.68
N ARG A 42 -0.14 -13.90 -8.68
CA ARG A 42 -0.09 -13.49 -10.10
C ARG A 42 -0.85 -12.20 -10.37
N TYR A 43 -2.01 -12.05 -9.73
CA TYR A 43 -2.77 -10.82 -9.78
C TYR A 43 -1.98 -9.65 -9.16
N ALA A 44 -1.40 -9.83 -7.98
CA ALA A 44 -0.60 -8.80 -7.32
C ALA A 44 0.63 -8.38 -8.15
N GLU A 45 1.32 -9.32 -8.80
CA GLU A 45 2.44 -9.02 -9.71
C GLU A 45 1.98 -8.20 -10.92
N THR A 46 0.85 -8.58 -11.53
CA THR A 46 0.26 -7.87 -12.67
C THR A 46 -0.16 -6.45 -12.29
N VAL A 47 -0.82 -6.29 -11.14
CA VAL A 47 -1.20 -4.98 -10.62
C VAL A 47 0.04 -4.14 -10.32
N THR A 48 1.08 -4.71 -9.71
CA THR A 48 2.34 -4.00 -9.45
C THR A 48 2.93 -3.44 -10.74
N GLY A 49 3.07 -4.27 -11.78
CA GLY A 49 3.58 -3.82 -13.08
C GLY A 49 2.69 -2.73 -13.72
N THR A 50 1.37 -2.85 -13.57
CA THR A 50 0.42 -1.86 -14.11
C THR A 50 0.53 -0.51 -13.39
N ILE A 51 0.59 -0.51 -12.05
CA ILE A 51 0.78 0.70 -11.24
C ILE A 51 2.14 1.34 -11.54
N SER A 52 3.22 0.57 -11.59
CA SER A 52 4.55 1.06 -11.98
C SER A 52 4.53 1.69 -13.38
N GLY A 53 3.79 1.09 -14.31
CA GLY A 53 3.55 1.64 -15.64
C GLY A 53 2.84 2.98 -15.59
N TRP A 54 1.74 3.10 -14.84
CA TRP A 54 1.01 4.36 -14.67
C TRP A 54 1.86 5.47 -14.05
N LEU A 55 2.66 5.13 -13.04
CA LEU A 55 3.58 6.05 -12.38
C LEU A 55 4.78 6.42 -13.26
N SER A 56 5.01 5.73 -14.38
CA SER A 56 6.04 6.04 -15.38
C SER A 56 5.51 6.84 -16.58
N GLN A 57 4.18 6.93 -16.77
CA GLN A 57 3.56 7.69 -17.87
C GLN A 57 3.78 9.20 -17.75
N GLU A 58 3.75 9.94 -18.86
CA GLU A 58 3.95 11.40 -18.91
C GLU A 58 2.76 12.24 -18.42
N GLU A 59 1.77 11.60 -17.81
CA GLU A 59 0.64 12.26 -17.15
C GLU A 59 1.13 13.26 -16.09
N GLU A 60 0.52 14.46 -16.04
CA GLU A 60 1.02 15.56 -15.21
C GLU A 60 1.25 15.17 -13.75
N ALA A 61 0.29 14.49 -13.12
CA ALA A 61 0.39 14.04 -11.74
C ALA A 61 1.54 13.02 -11.54
N ALA A 62 1.68 12.05 -12.45
CA ALA A 62 2.75 11.08 -12.40
C ALA A 62 4.13 11.75 -12.60
N THR A 63 4.21 12.72 -13.52
CA THR A 63 5.42 13.50 -13.78
C THR A 63 5.84 14.33 -12.56
N ARG A 64 4.92 15.06 -11.94
CA ARG A 64 5.18 15.83 -10.71
C ARG A 64 5.61 14.93 -9.56
N PHE A 65 4.93 13.81 -9.37
CA PHE A 65 5.30 12.83 -8.35
C PHE A 65 6.71 12.27 -8.56
N ARG A 66 7.07 11.90 -9.80
CA ARG A 66 8.43 11.43 -10.15
C ARG A 66 9.48 12.51 -9.90
N ALA A 67 9.17 13.77 -10.17
CA ALA A 67 10.09 14.89 -9.90
C ALA A 67 10.35 15.05 -8.40
N TYR A 68 9.30 14.99 -7.57
CA TYR A 68 9.40 15.01 -6.12
C TYR A 68 10.29 13.88 -5.58
N LEU A 69 10.10 12.64 -6.06
CA LEU A 69 10.93 11.51 -5.63
C LEU A 69 12.39 11.66 -6.02
N ARG A 70 12.68 12.25 -7.19
CA ARG A 70 14.06 12.53 -7.63
C ARG A 70 14.73 13.58 -6.74
N GLU A 71 14.01 14.65 -6.42
CA GLU A 71 14.52 15.72 -5.57
C GLU A 71 14.79 15.22 -4.14
N THR A 72 13.87 14.45 -3.57
CA THR A 72 14.03 13.90 -2.22
C THR A 72 15.13 12.84 -2.13
N ALA A 73 15.27 11.97 -3.14
CA ALA A 73 16.37 11.01 -3.21
C ALA A 73 17.74 11.72 -3.30
N ALA A 74 17.83 12.78 -4.13
CA ALA A 74 19.04 13.59 -4.26
C ALA A 74 19.40 14.31 -2.95
N ALA A 75 18.40 14.83 -2.23
CA ALA A 75 18.62 15.49 -0.94
C ALA A 75 19.06 14.51 0.17
N ALA A 76 18.65 13.24 0.08
CA ALA A 76 18.97 12.21 1.07
C ALA A 76 20.29 11.47 0.79
N ASP A 77 20.94 11.68 -0.37
CA ASP A 77 22.06 10.85 -0.88
C ASP A 77 21.74 9.34 -0.80
N GLN A 78 20.47 8.98 -0.99
CA GLN A 78 19.96 7.62 -0.84
C GLN A 78 19.21 7.21 -2.11
N PRO A 79 19.29 5.92 -2.49
CA PRO A 79 18.44 5.41 -3.56
C PRO A 79 16.96 5.63 -3.20
N PRO A 80 16.08 5.86 -4.19
CA PRO A 80 14.66 6.01 -3.95
C PRO A 80 14.13 4.78 -3.21
N ALA A 81 13.52 5.00 -2.04
CA ALA A 81 12.99 3.93 -1.21
C ALA A 81 11.82 3.21 -1.90
N ALA A 82 11.70 1.90 -1.66
CA ALA A 82 10.53 1.14 -2.08
C ALA A 82 9.27 1.72 -1.43
N LEU A 83 8.24 1.99 -2.23
CA LEU A 83 6.99 2.59 -1.78
C LEU A 83 5.97 1.51 -1.45
N GLU A 84 5.51 1.46 -0.19
CA GLU A 84 4.37 0.63 0.19
C GLU A 84 3.06 1.32 -0.19
N ILE A 85 2.27 0.68 -1.07
CA ILE A 85 0.94 1.14 -1.47
C ILE A 85 -0.11 0.10 -1.07
N LYS A 86 -1.18 0.54 -0.43
CA LYS A 86 -2.37 -0.23 -0.06
C LYS A 86 -3.50 0.16 -1.01
N LEU A 87 -4.04 -0.80 -1.76
CA LEU A 87 -5.11 -0.54 -2.72
C LEU A 87 -6.42 -1.15 -2.26
N TRP A 88 -7.49 -0.38 -2.46
CA TRP A 88 -8.86 -0.85 -2.42
C TRP A 88 -9.41 -0.83 -3.84
N ILE A 89 -9.83 -1.99 -4.31
CA ILE A 89 -10.23 -2.25 -5.69
C ILE A 89 -11.67 -2.77 -5.66
N ALA A 90 -12.55 -2.10 -6.39
CA ALA A 90 -13.92 -2.51 -6.59
C ALA A 90 -13.98 -3.86 -7.35
N PRO A 91 -15.10 -4.60 -7.27
CA PRO A 91 -15.23 -5.88 -7.97
C PRO A 91 -15.12 -5.75 -9.50
N ASP A 92 -15.38 -4.58 -10.08
CA ASP A 92 -15.18 -4.31 -11.51
C ASP A 92 -13.72 -4.00 -11.88
N GLY A 93 -12.81 -3.89 -10.90
CA GLY A 93 -11.40 -3.56 -11.11
C GLY A 93 -11.06 -2.08 -10.94
N ARG A 94 -12.05 -1.20 -10.69
CA ARG A 94 -11.80 0.22 -10.42
C ARG A 94 -11.05 0.41 -9.11
N VAL A 95 -10.00 1.22 -9.12
CA VAL A 95 -9.32 1.63 -7.89
C VAL A 95 -10.15 2.69 -7.17
N GLU A 96 -10.73 2.33 -6.02
CA GLU A 96 -11.56 3.25 -5.23
C GLU A 96 -10.72 4.13 -4.31
N LYS A 97 -9.65 3.56 -3.76
CA LYS A 97 -8.81 4.24 -2.77
C LYS A 97 -7.42 3.66 -2.76
N ILE A 98 -6.45 4.52 -2.45
CA ILE A 98 -5.11 4.11 -2.08
C ILE A 98 -4.76 4.62 -0.69
N GLY A 99 -3.86 3.91 -0.01
CA GLY A 99 -3.26 4.28 1.26
C GLY A 99 -1.77 4.04 1.18
N PHE A 100 -0.99 4.97 1.72
CA PHE A 100 0.47 4.94 1.68
C PHE A 100 0.97 5.76 2.87
N THR A 101 2.26 5.65 3.19
CA THR A 101 2.87 6.52 4.20
C THR A 101 2.93 7.94 3.62
N PRO A 102 2.31 8.94 4.27
CA PRO A 102 2.24 10.27 3.71
C PRO A 102 3.64 10.88 3.60
N PHE A 103 3.88 11.56 2.48
CA PHE A 103 5.08 12.35 2.23
C PHE A 103 4.98 13.70 2.95
N VAL A 104 6.13 14.34 3.18
CA VAL A 104 6.19 15.70 3.75
C VAL A 104 5.49 16.70 2.84
N ASP A 105 5.59 16.51 1.53
CA ASP A 105 4.96 17.36 0.53
C ASP A 105 3.51 16.94 0.24
N GLU A 106 2.55 17.80 0.56
CA GLU A 106 1.11 17.52 0.33
C GLU A 106 0.75 17.39 -1.16
N GLN A 107 1.48 18.07 -2.05
CA GLN A 107 1.24 17.99 -3.48
C GLN A 107 1.61 16.59 -4.01
N ALA A 108 2.76 16.04 -3.59
CA ALA A 108 3.18 14.68 -3.92
C ALA A 108 2.17 13.64 -3.44
N ASN A 109 1.58 13.83 -2.25
CA ASN A 109 0.49 12.98 -1.76
C ASN A 109 -0.74 13.05 -2.68
N GLY A 110 -1.11 14.24 -3.14
CA GLY A 110 -2.22 14.46 -4.08
C GLY A 110 -1.96 13.88 -5.46
N ASP A 111 -0.76 14.10 -6.00
CA ASP A 111 -0.30 13.64 -7.30
C ASP A 111 -0.29 12.11 -7.37
N LEU A 112 0.20 11.42 -6.33
CA LEU A 112 0.15 9.96 -6.25
C LEU A 112 -1.30 9.43 -6.29
N ARG A 113 -2.22 10.09 -5.58
CA ARG A 113 -3.65 9.71 -5.59
C ARG A 113 -4.26 9.96 -6.95
N ALA A 114 -4.00 11.10 -7.56
CA ALA A 114 -4.50 11.45 -8.89
C ALA A 114 -3.97 10.52 -9.99
N ALA A 115 -2.75 10.02 -9.86
CA ALA A 115 -2.15 9.09 -10.82
C ALA A 115 -2.77 7.67 -10.77
N ILE A 116 -3.45 7.28 -9.70
CA ILE A 116 -3.89 5.89 -9.48
C ILE A 116 -5.42 5.77 -9.27
N VAL A 117 -6.02 6.63 -8.43
CA VAL A 117 -7.43 6.51 -8.05
C VAL A 117 -8.34 6.75 -9.25
N GLY A 118 -9.39 5.94 -9.38
CA GLY A 118 -10.37 6.03 -10.46
C GLY A 118 -9.94 5.31 -11.75
N ARG A 119 -8.69 4.87 -11.87
CA ARG A 119 -8.22 4.05 -12.99
C ARG A 119 -8.70 2.60 -12.85
N MET A 120 -8.69 1.88 -13.98
CA MET A 120 -9.20 0.52 -14.09
C MET A 120 -8.06 -0.49 -14.11
N LEU A 121 -8.11 -1.46 -13.20
CA LEU A 121 -7.27 -2.66 -13.19
C LEU A 121 -8.08 -3.86 -13.70
N ALA A 122 -7.42 -5.00 -13.85
CA ALA A 122 -8.15 -6.27 -13.94
C ALA A 122 -8.99 -6.48 -12.67
N ALA A 123 -10.16 -7.11 -12.82
CA ALA A 123 -11.01 -7.44 -11.68
C ALA A 123 -10.26 -8.34 -10.68
N PRO A 124 -10.37 -8.08 -9.37
CA PRO A 124 -9.70 -8.89 -8.37
C PRO A 124 -10.25 -10.33 -8.35
N PRO A 125 -9.40 -11.34 -8.14
CA PRO A 125 -9.84 -12.72 -8.00
C PRO A 125 -10.82 -12.88 -6.83
N VAL A 126 -11.73 -13.85 -6.95
CA VAL A 126 -12.77 -14.09 -5.94
C VAL A 126 -12.15 -14.37 -4.56
N GLY A 127 -12.72 -13.74 -3.52
CA GLY A 127 -12.27 -13.90 -2.14
C GLY A 127 -10.94 -13.25 -1.80
N MET A 128 -10.33 -12.48 -2.73
CA MET A 128 -9.08 -11.78 -2.47
C MET A 128 -9.22 -10.76 -1.34
N LEU A 129 -8.31 -10.83 -0.36
CA LEU A 129 -8.33 -9.95 0.80
C LEU A 129 -7.88 -8.54 0.43
N GLN A 130 -8.60 -7.55 0.95
CA GLN A 130 -8.27 -6.14 0.82
C GLN A 130 -7.91 -5.52 2.19
N PRO A 131 -7.05 -4.48 2.22
CA PRO A 131 -6.38 -3.87 1.08
C PRO A 131 -5.24 -4.74 0.51
N LEU A 132 -5.06 -4.68 -0.81
CA LEU A 132 -3.90 -5.27 -1.47
C LEU A 132 -2.66 -4.42 -1.17
N ARG A 133 -1.63 -5.04 -0.58
CA ARG A 133 -0.38 -4.34 -0.24
C ARG A 133 0.67 -4.64 -1.30
N LEU A 134 1.17 -3.59 -1.95
CA LEU A 134 2.16 -3.66 -3.00
C LEU A 134 3.42 -2.91 -2.55
N GLN A 135 4.57 -3.43 -2.97
CA GLN A 135 5.84 -2.74 -2.89
C GLN A 135 6.21 -2.32 -4.30
N VAL A 136 6.25 -1.01 -4.54
CA VAL A 136 6.63 -0.45 -5.84
C VAL A 136 8.03 0.10 -5.70
N ASP A 137 8.99 -0.53 -6.38
CA ASP A 137 10.34 -0.01 -6.48
C ASP A 137 10.40 0.96 -7.66
N MET A 138 10.75 2.21 -7.35
CA MET A 138 11.01 3.20 -8.39
C MET A 138 12.49 3.20 -8.66
N LYS A 139 12.97 2.07 -9.19
CA LYS A 139 14.36 1.94 -9.59
C LYS A 139 14.66 3.06 -10.57
N SER A 140 15.42 4.05 -10.11
CA SER A 140 16.07 5.02 -10.97
C SER A 140 16.78 4.23 -12.05
N GLU A 141 16.43 4.44 -13.30
CA GLU A 141 17.21 3.94 -14.42
C GLU A 141 18.56 4.65 -14.40
N ALA A 142 19.45 4.16 -13.54
CA ALA A 142 20.81 4.60 -13.36
C ALA A 142 21.67 3.37 -13.14
N ILE A 143 21.71 2.48 -14.14
CA ILE A 143 22.86 1.62 -14.39
C ILE A 143 23.09 1.51 -15.90
N GLY A 144 23.90 2.44 -16.41
CA GLY A 144 24.32 2.47 -17.81
C GLY A 144 25.46 3.46 -18.09
N GLU A 145 26.36 3.70 -17.14
CA GLU A 145 27.60 4.45 -17.42
C GLU A 145 28.80 3.64 -16.89
N GLY A 146 29.74 3.25 -17.78
CA GLY A 146 31.10 2.91 -17.36
C GLY A 146 31.84 1.70 -17.96
N ALA A 147 31.94 1.55 -19.29
CA ALA A 147 33.09 0.87 -19.92
C ALA A 147 33.31 1.43 -21.35
N ARG A 148 33.93 2.62 -21.46
CA ARG A 148 35.36 2.84 -21.77
C ARG A 148 35.76 2.49 -23.21
N ALA A 149 36.18 3.54 -23.91
CA ALA A 149 37.02 3.54 -25.09
C ALA A 149 38.26 2.62 -24.96
N GLY A 150 38.69 2.05 -26.08
CA GLY A 150 39.96 1.32 -26.27
C GLY A 150 39.92 0.61 -27.61
N GLY A 151 40.79 1.03 -28.55
CA GLY A 151 40.67 0.73 -29.97
C GLY A 151 40.99 -0.70 -30.42
N ASP A 152 40.68 -0.93 -31.68
CA ASP A 152 41.44 -1.75 -32.62
C ASP A 152 41.71 -0.89 -33.86
#